data_AF-A0AAD4CHP4-F1
#
_entry.id   AF-A0AAD4CHP4-F1
#
_cell.length_a   1.000
_cell.length_b   1.000
_cell.length_c   1.000
_cell.angle_alpha   90.00
_cell.angle_beta   90.00
_cell.angle_gamma   90.00
#
_symmetry.space_group_name_H-M   'P 1'
#
loop_
_entity.id
_entity.type
_entity.pdbx_description
1 polymer ?
#
loop_
_entity_poly.entity_id
_entity_poly.type
_entity_poly.pdbx_seq_one_letter_code
_entity_poly.pdbx_strand_id
1 'polypeptide(L)'
;MYSKRVRMYDRPSLPSDLKSTGRNVKLWDCQNDNPIYSGHVIEMTTQDPESFPLPSFDLLHMQWVMNRVAAISGAADISDEDDSDDESEAEPSSDAFTLVDE
;
A
#
# COMPACT_ATOMS: atom_id res chain seq x y z
N MET A 1 21.70 -9.89 -24.72
CA MET A 1 21.78 -9.63 -23.26
C MET A 1 21.05 -10.74 -22.55
N TYR A 2 21.72 -11.53 -21.68
CA TYR A 2 21.06 -12.54 -20.87
C TYR A 2 20.59 -11.91 -19.55
N SER A 3 19.29 -11.98 -19.27
CA SER A 3 18.77 -11.62 -17.94
C SER A 3 19.05 -12.77 -16.96
N LYS A 4 19.51 -12.43 -15.75
CA LYS A 4 19.73 -13.41 -14.67
C LYS A 4 18.37 -14.01 -14.28
N ARG A 5 18.20 -15.32 -14.47
CA ARG A 5 17.02 -16.03 -13.96
C ARG A 5 17.12 -16.11 -12.43
N VAL A 6 16.14 -15.59 -11.73
CA VAL A 6 16.02 -15.64 -10.25
C VAL A 6 14.77 -16.43 -9.92
N ARG A 7 14.83 -17.34 -8.94
CA ARG A 7 13.64 -18.06 -8.50
C ARG A 7 12.77 -17.11 -7.68
N MET A 8 11.45 -17.23 -7.80
CA MET A 8 10.52 -16.35 -7.06
C MET A 8 10.67 -16.43 -5.53
N TYR A 9 11.09 -17.59 -5.02
CA TYR A 9 11.31 -17.86 -3.60
C TYR A 9 12.72 -17.49 -3.13
N ASP A 10 13.60 -17.04 -4.04
CA ASP A 10 14.92 -16.58 -3.64
C ASP A 10 14.74 -15.27 -2.85
N ARG A 11 15.21 -15.27 -1.60
CA ARG A 11 15.18 -14.07 -0.77
C ARG A 11 15.98 -12.95 -1.46
N PRO A 12 15.38 -11.77 -1.68
CA PRO A 12 16.12 -10.66 -2.26
C PRO A 12 17.23 -10.22 -1.31
N SER A 13 18.41 -9.92 -1.85
CA SER A 13 19.48 -9.30 -1.08
C SER A 13 19.17 -7.82 -0.90
N LEU A 14 18.84 -7.44 0.32
CA LEU A 14 18.68 -6.04 0.72
C LEU A 14 19.82 -5.67 1.68
N PRO A 15 20.34 -4.43 1.60
CA PRO A 15 21.33 -3.97 2.56
C PRO A 15 20.71 -3.98 3.98
N SER A 16 21.48 -4.42 4.96
CA SER A 16 21.02 -4.58 6.35
C SER A 16 20.65 -3.24 7.01
N ASP A 17 21.22 -2.15 6.52
CA ASP A 17 21.01 -0.77 6.96
C ASP A 17 19.98 -0.03 6.11
N LEU A 18 19.17 -0.73 5.29
CA LEU A 18 18.12 -0.11 4.49
C LEU A 18 17.05 0.53 5.41
N LYS A 19 17.00 1.86 5.42
CA LYS A 19 16.05 2.64 6.25
C LYS A 19 14.80 3.11 5.52
N SER A 20 14.83 3.15 4.20
CA SER A 20 13.72 3.58 3.35
C SER A 20 13.86 3.01 1.95
N THR A 21 12.76 2.97 1.20
CA THR A 21 12.82 2.69 -0.24
C THR A 21 13.25 3.95 -1.03
N GLY A 22 13.52 3.80 -2.33
CA GLY A 22 13.88 4.91 -3.22
C GLY A 22 12.80 6.00 -3.41
N ARG A 23 11.57 5.77 -2.92
CA ARG A 23 10.44 6.72 -2.95
C ARG A 23 10.17 7.36 -1.58
N ASN A 24 11.15 7.37 -0.68
CA ASN A 24 11.02 7.87 0.69
C ASN A 24 9.91 7.19 1.52
N VAL A 25 9.55 5.95 1.16
CA VAL A 25 8.60 5.14 1.92
C VAL A 25 9.33 4.43 3.07
N LYS A 26 8.75 4.49 4.26
CA LYS A 26 9.23 3.83 5.47
C LYS A 26 8.12 2.98 6.08
N LEU A 27 8.52 1.90 6.74
CA LEU A 27 7.62 1.13 7.59
C LEU A 27 7.69 1.70 9.01
N TRP A 28 6.55 1.81 9.67
CA TRP A 28 6.42 2.44 10.98
C TRP A 28 5.66 1.53 11.95
N ASP A 29 6.15 1.43 13.17
CA ASP A 29 5.44 0.82 14.29
C ASP A 29 4.68 1.93 15.02
N CYS A 30 3.36 1.89 14.89
CA CYS A 30 2.46 2.86 15.51
C CYS A 30 2.32 2.69 17.03
N GLN A 31 2.72 1.54 17.59
CA GLN A 31 2.65 1.30 19.03
C GLN A 31 3.82 1.94 19.77
N ASN A 32 5.05 1.77 19.26
CA ASN A 32 6.26 2.34 19.85
C ASN A 32 6.71 3.66 19.20
N ASP A 33 5.97 4.13 18.19
CA ASP A 33 6.23 5.34 17.41
C ASP A 33 7.66 5.39 16.84
N ASN A 34 8.07 4.29 16.19
CA ASN A 34 9.41 4.15 15.65
C ASN A 34 9.44 3.50 14.26
N PRO A 35 10.48 3.73 13.45
CA PRO A 35 10.62 3.08 12.15
C PRO A 35 11.03 1.60 12.30
N ILE A 36 10.43 0.76 11.46
CA ILE A 36 10.70 -0.68 11.41
C ILE A 36 11.85 -0.95 10.43
N TYR A 37 12.86 -1.69 10.90
CA TYR A 37 14.03 -2.10 10.11
C TYR A 37 14.20 -3.62 10.07
N SER A 38 15.14 -4.09 9.25
CA SER A 38 15.51 -5.51 9.23
C SER A 38 15.97 -5.97 10.62
N GLY A 39 15.40 -7.08 11.10
CA GLY A 39 15.66 -7.63 12.44
C GLY A 39 14.61 -7.27 13.49
N HIS A 40 13.67 -6.38 13.17
CA HIS A 40 12.52 -6.10 14.03
C HIS A 40 11.59 -7.33 14.11
N VAL A 41 11.07 -7.61 15.30
CA VAL A 41 10.14 -8.73 15.54
C VAL A 41 8.71 -8.20 15.44
N ILE A 42 7.89 -8.85 14.61
CA ILE A 42 6.46 -8.53 14.51
C ILE A 42 5.71 -9.60 15.30
N GLU A 43 4.97 -9.17 16.31
CA GLU A 43 4.11 -10.05 17.11
C GLU A 43 2.68 -10.00 16.58
N MET A 44 2.08 -11.17 16.35
CA MET A 44 0.68 -11.32 15.97
C MET A 44 -0.05 -12.04 17.10
N THR A 45 -1.11 -11.42 17.61
CA THR A 45 -1.92 -11.97 18.70
C THR A 45 -3.37 -12.08 18.26
N THR A 46 -4.07 -13.07 18.82
CA THR A 46 -5.53 -13.22 18.66
C THR A 46 -6.17 -13.28 20.03
N GLN A 47 -7.36 -12.70 20.16
CA GLN A 47 -8.11 -12.69 21.42
C GLN A 47 -8.72 -14.07 21.74
N ASP A 48 -9.09 -14.83 20.72
CA ASP A 48 -9.71 -16.14 20.87
C ASP A 48 -9.11 -17.11 19.82
N PRO A 49 -8.27 -18.06 20.25
CA PRO A 49 -7.61 -19.00 19.33
C PRO A 49 -8.56 -20.03 18.72
N GLU A 50 -9.72 -20.29 19.33
CA GLU A 50 -10.67 -21.30 18.83
C GLU A 50 -11.61 -20.70 17.78
N SER A 51 -12.13 -19.50 18.02
CA SER A 51 -13.04 -18.84 17.08
C SER A 51 -12.31 -18.01 16.00
N PHE A 52 -11.13 -17.47 16.32
CA PHE A 52 -10.30 -16.66 15.42
C PHE A 52 -8.84 -17.10 15.46
N PRO A 53 -8.53 -18.34 15.02
CA PRO A 53 -7.15 -18.80 14.98
C PRO A 53 -6.32 -17.91 14.06
N LEU A 54 -5.08 -17.63 14.48
CA LEU A 54 -4.11 -16.99 13.59
C LEU A 54 -3.86 -17.88 12.37
N PRO A 55 -3.63 -17.29 11.18
CA PRO A 55 -3.27 -18.06 10.01
C PRO A 55 -2.00 -18.85 10.25
N SER A 56 -1.92 -20.07 9.71
CA SER A 56 -0.69 -20.85 9.77
C SER A 56 0.44 -20.16 9.00
N PHE A 57 1.68 -20.43 9.38
CA PHE A 57 2.85 -19.89 8.66
C PHE A 57 2.87 -20.32 7.19
N ASP A 58 2.38 -21.51 6.87
CA ASP A 58 2.29 -21.99 5.48
C ASP A 58 1.33 -21.13 4.65
N LEU A 59 0.19 -20.71 5.23
CA LEU A 59 -0.76 -19.82 4.57
C LEU A 59 -0.17 -18.43 4.37
N LEU A 60 0.51 -17.89 5.38
CA LEU A 60 1.19 -16.60 5.28
C LEU A 60 2.28 -16.63 4.19
N HIS A 61 3.03 -17.72 4.10
CA HIS A 61 4.05 -17.90 3.06
C HIS A 61 3.43 -18.01 1.66
N MET A 62 2.31 -18.73 1.51
CA MET A 62 1.57 -18.78 0.24
C MET A 62 1.07 -17.39 -0.17
N GLN A 63 0.48 -16.64 0.77
CA GLN A 63 0.01 -15.28 0.53
C GLN A 63 1.15 -14.35 0.10
N TRP A 64 2.31 -14.43 0.76
CA TRP A 64 3.50 -13.68 0.40
C TRP A 64 3.92 -13.92 -1.06
N VAL A 65 3.93 -15.18 -1.49
CA VAL A 65 4.31 -15.59 -2.85
C VAL A 65 3.31 -15.08 -3.88
N MET A 66 2.02 -15.19 -3.60
CA MET A 66 0.96 -14.69 -4.50
C MET A 66 1.04 -13.17 -4.67
N ASN A 67 1.24 -12.42 -3.58
CA ASN A 67 1.45 -10.97 -3.64
C ASN A 67 2.70 -10.61 -4.45
N ARG A 68 3.77 -11.39 -4.32
CA ARG A 68 4.99 -11.20 -5.11
C ARG A 68 4.74 -11.41 -6.60
N VAL A 69 3.99 -12.46 -6.96
CA VAL A 69 3.58 -12.74 -8.35
C VAL A 69 2.74 -11.59 -8.90
N ALA A 70 1.73 -11.12 -8.15
CA ALA A 70 0.86 -10.03 -8.55
C ALA A 70 1.63 -8.72 -8.78
N ALA A 71 2.53 -8.36 -7.85
CA ALA A 71 3.36 -7.16 -7.98
C ALA A 71 4.28 -7.19 -9.21
N ILE A 72 4.88 -8.35 -9.51
CA ILE A 72 5.75 -8.51 -10.69
C ILE A 72 4.94 -8.50 -11.98
N SER A 73 3.68 -8.92 -11.94
CA SER A 73 2.78 -8.93 -13.10
C SER A 73 2.29 -7.53 -13.49
N GLY A 74 2.75 -6.48 -12.79
CA GLY A 74 2.40 -5.09 -13.07
C GLY A 74 1.00 -4.68 -12.59
N ALA A 75 0.30 -5.55 -11.85
CA ALA A 75 -1.05 -5.26 -11.34
C ALA A 75 -1.07 -4.39 -10.07
N ALA A 76 0.07 -3.79 -9.70
CA ALA A 76 0.24 -2.97 -8.49
C ALA A 76 0.72 -1.56 -8.85
N ASP A 77 0.19 -0.99 -9.93
CA ASP A 77 0.42 0.41 -10.25
C ASP A 77 -0.36 1.26 -9.23
N ILE A 78 0.36 1.84 -8.27
CA ILE A 78 -0.15 2.96 -7.48
C ILE A 78 0.21 4.18 -8.32
N SER A 79 -0.70 4.59 -9.19
CA SER A 79 -0.57 5.85 -9.89
C SER A 79 -0.68 6.98 -8.85
N ASP A 80 0.38 7.78 -8.71
CA ASP A 80 0.39 9.01 -7.91
C ASP A 80 -0.47 10.13 -8.54
N GLU A 81 -1.36 9.81 -9.47
CA GLU A 81 -2.11 10.76 -10.27
C GLU A 81 -3.53 10.94 -9.70
N ASP A 82 -3.69 12.13 -9.10
CA ASP A 82 -4.89 12.97 -9.10
C ASP A 82 -5.82 12.92 -7.88
N ASP A 83 -5.34 13.51 -6.77
CA ASP A 83 -6.19 14.12 -5.74
C ASP A 83 -6.18 15.66 -5.95
N SER A 84 -6.37 16.11 -7.20
CA SER A 84 -6.67 17.52 -7.45
C SER A 84 -8.11 17.75 -7.01
N ASP A 85 -8.27 18.30 -5.80
CA ASP A 85 -9.49 18.96 -5.35
C ASP A 85 -9.86 20.05 -6.37
N ASP A 86 -10.72 19.71 -7.34
CA ASP A 86 -11.34 20.67 -8.25
C ASP A 86 -12.39 21.46 -7.46
N GLU A 87 -11.93 22.46 -6.70
CA GLU A 87 -12.77 23.51 -6.13
C GLU A 87 -13.49 24.25 -7.27
N SER A 88 -14.60 23.69 -7.73
CA SER A 88 -15.48 24.33 -8.69
C SER A 88 -16.13 25.54 -8.02
N GLU A 89 -15.49 26.70 -8.12
CA GLU A 89 -16.09 28.01 -7.83
C GLU A 89 -17.32 28.19 -8.73
N ALA A 90 -18.50 27.90 -8.17
CA ALA A 90 -19.77 28.10 -8.84
C ALA A 90 -20.03 29.62 -8.98
N GLU A 91 -19.63 30.18 -10.11
CA GLU A 91 -20.02 31.52 -10.54
C GLU A 91 -21.55 31.65 -10.48
N PRO A 92 -22.11 32.59 -9.70
CA PRO A 92 -23.55 32.77 -9.63
C PRO A 92 -24.06 33.30 -10.98
N SER A 93 -24.73 32.44 -11.73
CA SER A 93 -25.43 32.77 -12.97
C SER A 93 -26.39 33.94 -12.74
N SER A 94 -26.02 35.11 -13.24
CA SER A 94 -26.85 36.31 -13.26
C SER A 94 -27.59 36.39 -14.60
N ASP A 95 -28.60 35.55 -14.80
CA ASP A 95 -29.56 35.72 -15.90
C ASP A 95 -31.00 35.77 -15.35
N ALA A 96 -31.36 37.00 -15.00
CA ALA A 96 -32.64 37.66 -15.22
C ALA A 96 -33.89 36.77 -15.36
N PHE A 97 -34.61 36.60 -14.25
CA PHE A 97 -36.04 36.32 -14.28
C PHE A 97 -36.81 37.62 -14.58
N THR A 98 -37.14 37.88 -15.84
CA THR A 98 -38.14 38.90 -16.17
C THR A 98 -39.54 38.30 -16.07
N LEU A 99 -40.21 38.61 -14.95
CA LEU A 99 -41.66 38.58 -14.83
C LEU A 99 -42.26 39.47 -15.91
N VAL A 100 -43.12 38.89 -16.75
CA VAL A 100 -44.17 39.65 -17.44
C VAL A 100 -45.49 39.01 -17.01
N ASP A 101 -46.13 39.66 -16.06
CA ASP A 101 -47.55 39.51 -15.76
C ASP A 101 -48.22 40.84 -16.16
N GLU A 102 -49.41 40.71 -16.75
CA GLU A 102 -50.32 41.70 -17.37
C GLU A 102 -50.13 42.02 -18.87
#